data_AF-A0AAW1JKG3-F1
#
_entry.id   AF-A0AAW1JKG3-F1
#
_cell.length_a   1.000
_cell.length_b   1.000
_cell.length_c   1.000
_cell.angle_alpha   90.00
_cell.angle_beta   90.00
_cell.angle_gamma   90.00
#
_symmetry.space_group_name_H-M   'P 1'
#
loop_
_entity.id
_entity.type
_entity.pdbx_description
1 polymer ?
#
loop_
_entity_poly.entity_id
_entity_poly.type
_entity_poly.pdbx_seq_one_letter_code
_entity_poly.pdbx_strand_id
1 'polypeptide(L)'
;MDPTTREPPREEMAPGKHLPFAVWKSLNRLSTGVARWKTNLLKWGMSEDDDVMCSCGQLQDMSHLLVCLQLEEGCTHEDLILCNDKAIAAAVFLERCRMSRTRIVSK
;
A
#
# COMPACT_ATOMS: atom_id res chain seq x y z
N MET A 1 19.56 -30.54 13.42
CA MET A 1 18.59 -29.45 13.26
C MET A 1 17.47 -29.73 14.25
N ASP A 2 17.43 -29.01 15.37
CA ASP A 2 16.44 -29.22 16.43
C ASP A 2 15.08 -28.66 15.96
N PRO A 3 13.97 -29.43 16.00
CA PRO A 3 12.68 -28.98 15.49
C PRO A 3 11.87 -28.11 16.48
N THR A 4 12.44 -27.69 17.61
CA THR A 4 11.66 -27.14 18.75
C THR A 4 11.98 -25.69 19.13
N THR A 5 12.66 -24.90 18.28
CA THR A 5 12.73 -23.45 18.53
C THR A 5 11.46 -22.76 18.01
N ARG A 6 10.32 -23.00 18.67
CA ARG A 6 9.14 -22.13 18.52
C ARG A 6 9.47 -20.83 19.27
N GLU A 7 9.73 -19.76 18.53
CA GLU A 7 9.80 -18.44 19.13
C GLU A 7 8.50 -18.17 19.90
N PRO A 8 8.58 -17.71 21.16
CA PRO A 8 7.39 -17.37 21.92
C PRO A 8 6.63 -16.25 21.19
N PRO A 9 5.28 -16.27 21.16
CA PRO A 9 4.52 -15.18 20.58
C PRO A 9 4.91 -13.89 21.30
N ARG A 10 5.55 -12.96 20.59
CA ARG A 10 5.78 -11.61 21.12
C ARG A 10 4.55 -10.79 20.81
N GLU A 11 3.91 -10.26 21.84
CA GLU A 11 2.88 -9.23 21.71
C GLU A 11 3.54 -7.89 21.34
N GLU A 12 4.11 -7.84 20.14
CA GLU A 12 4.65 -6.63 19.56
C GLU A 12 3.63 -6.04 18.60
N MET A 13 3.36 -4.75 18.77
CA MET A 13 2.49 -4.04 17.84
C MET A 13 3.15 -3.96 16.46
N ALA A 14 2.32 -3.97 15.41
CA ALA A 14 2.82 -3.87 14.04
C ALA A 14 3.73 -2.65 13.85
N PRO A 15 4.79 -2.78 13.04
CA PRO A 15 5.63 -1.67 12.62
C PRO A 15 4.82 -0.45 12.13
N GLY A 16 5.31 0.76 12.42
CA GLY A 16 4.64 2.01 12.03
C GLY A 16 3.40 2.38 12.84
N LYS A 17 3.07 1.70 13.95
CA LYS A 17 1.89 1.99 14.80
C LYS A 17 1.73 3.45 15.26
N HIS A 18 2.83 4.18 15.32
CA HIS A 18 2.89 5.56 15.80
C HIS A 18 2.53 6.56 14.69
N LEU A 19 2.45 6.09 13.44
CA LEU A 19 2.07 6.90 12.29
C LEU A 19 0.57 7.24 12.34
N PRO A 20 0.15 8.33 11.68
CA PRO A 20 -1.26 8.63 11.51
C PRO A 20 -2.02 7.42 10.96
N PHE A 21 -3.23 7.16 11.48
CA PHE A 21 -4.00 5.95 11.17
C PHE A 21 -4.14 5.68 9.66
N ALA A 22 -4.37 6.73 8.85
CA ALA A 22 -4.46 6.61 7.39
C ALA A 22 -3.16 6.09 6.77
N VAL A 23 -2.01 6.61 7.20
CA VAL A 23 -0.68 6.21 6.72
C VAL A 23 -0.37 4.78 7.18
N TRP A 24 -0.57 4.48 8.47
CA TRP A 24 -0.36 3.14 9.01
C TRP A 24 -1.21 2.08 8.30
N LYS A 25 -2.50 2.35 8.08
CA LYS A 25 -3.40 1.46 7.34
C LYS A 25 -2.93 1.23 5.91
N SER A 26 -2.48 2.28 5.23
CA SER A 26 -2.02 2.19 3.85
C SER A 26 -0.70 1.45 3.73
N LEU A 27 0.21 1.68 4.67
CA LEU A 27 1.44 0.90 4.80
C LEU A 27 1.14 -0.60 4.97
N ASN A 28 0.26 -0.98 5.89
CA ASN A 28 -0.13 -2.38 6.08
C ASN A 28 -0.74 -3.01 4.82
N ARG A 29 -1.55 -2.24 4.09
CA ARG A 29 -2.16 -2.70 2.83
C ARG A 29 -1.14 -2.86 1.71
N LEU A 30 -0.13 -1.99 1.64
CA LEU A 30 0.99 -2.13 0.71
C LEU A 30 1.78 -3.40 1.02
N SER A 31 2.14 -3.62 2.28
CA SER A 31 2.90 -4.81 2.71
C SER A 31 2.16 -6.12 2.43
N THR A 32 0.83 -6.11 2.38
CA THR A 32 0.01 -7.31 2.13
C THR A 32 -0.48 -7.44 0.68
N GLY A 33 -0.13 -6.49 -0.20
CA GLY A 33 -0.55 -6.51 -1.61
C GLY A 33 -2.04 -6.25 -1.84
N VAL A 34 -2.76 -5.75 -0.83
CA VAL A 34 -4.22 -5.50 -0.86
C VAL A 34 -4.54 -3.99 -0.74
N ALA A 35 -3.62 -3.16 -1.21
CA ALA A 35 -3.82 -1.73 -1.30
C ALA A 35 -4.92 -1.36 -2.31
N ARG A 36 -5.48 -0.17 -2.11
CA ARG A 36 -6.61 0.37 -2.88
C ARG A 36 -6.13 1.08 -4.15
N TRP A 37 -5.32 0.42 -4.97
CA TRP A 37 -5.04 0.91 -6.33
C TRP A 37 -6.19 0.55 -7.28
N LYS A 38 -6.34 1.29 -8.37
CA LYS A 38 -7.49 1.21 -9.27
C LYS A 38 -7.71 -0.19 -9.85
N THR A 39 -6.66 -0.94 -10.20
CA THR A 39 -6.81 -2.32 -10.69
C THR A 39 -7.44 -3.27 -9.66
N ASN A 40 -7.12 -3.14 -8.36
CA ASN A 40 -7.76 -3.90 -7.28
C ASN A 40 -9.19 -3.44 -7.05
N LEU A 41 -9.45 -2.12 -7.11
CA LEU A 41 -10.79 -1.58 -6.95
C LEU A 41 -11.72 -2.07 -8.07
N LEU A 42 -11.26 -2.09 -9.33
CA LEU A 42 -11.99 -2.66 -10.45
C LEU A 42 -12.23 -4.16 -10.25
N LYS A 43 -11.19 -4.92 -9.90
CA LYS A 43 -11.29 -6.36 -9.60
C LYS A 43 -12.32 -6.67 -8.51
N TRP A 44 -12.48 -5.78 -7.52
CA TRP A 44 -13.41 -5.94 -6.42
C TRP A 44 -14.80 -5.31 -6.69
N GLY A 45 -15.06 -4.77 -7.88
CA GLY A 45 -16.32 -4.11 -8.21
C GLY A 45 -16.60 -2.86 -7.38
N MET A 46 -15.54 -2.19 -6.91
CA MET A 46 -15.60 -0.98 -6.07
C MET A 46 -15.22 0.30 -6.84
N SER A 47 -15.01 0.19 -8.15
CA SER A 47 -14.80 1.33 -9.04
C SER A 47 -16.10 1.60 -9.80
N GLU A 48 -16.53 2.87 -9.84
CA GLU A 48 -17.63 3.31 -10.72
C GLU A 48 -17.20 3.38 -12.19
N ASP A 49 -15.89 3.58 -12.42
CA ASP A 49 -15.30 3.78 -13.74
C ASP A 49 -14.27 2.67 -14.01
N ASP A 50 -14.12 2.26 -15.27
CA ASP A 50 -13.09 1.31 -15.70
C ASP A 50 -11.69 1.96 -15.83
N ASP A 51 -11.53 3.20 -15.36
CA ASP A 51 -10.24 3.89 -15.36
C ASP A 51 -9.29 3.29 -14.34
N VAL A 52 -8.37 2.47 -14.84
CA VAL A 52 -7.29 1.83 -14.07
C VAL A 52 -5.95 2.57 -14.16
N MET A 53 -5.91 3.74 -14.78
CA MET A 53 -4.66 4.44 -15.06
C MET A 53 -4.23 5.34 -13.90
N CYS A 54 -2.95 5.30 -13.58
CA CYS A 54 -2.30 6.28 -12.72
C CYS A 54 -2.19 7.62 -13.45
N SER A 55 -2.07 8.73 -12.71
CA SER A 55 -1.94 10.05 -13.32
C SER A 55 -0.63 10.26 -14.08
N CYS A 56 0.37 9.39 -13.88
CA CYS A 56 1.57 9.34 -14.71
C CYS A 56 1.37 8.61 -16.06
N GLY A 57 0.17 8.08 -16.34
CA GLY A 57 -0.17 7.39 -17.58
C GLY A 57 0.15 5.90 -17.62
N GLN A 58 0.62 5.30 -16.53
CA GLN A 58 0.84 3.86 -16.40
C GLN A 58 -0.33 3.17 -15.69
N LEU A 59 -0.43 1.84 -15.83
CA LEU A 59 -1.43 1.06 -15.10
C LEU A 59 -1.22 1.19 -13.59
N GLN A 60 -2.28 1.50 -12.83
CA GLN A 60 -2.18 1.62 -11.38
C GLN A 60 -2.35 0.24 -10.72
N ASP A 61 -1.24 -0.49 -10.64
CA ASP A 61 -1.11 -1.79 -9.97
C ASP A 61 -0.05 -1.78 -8.86
N MET A 62 0.17 -2.94 -8.23
CA MET A 62 1.13 -3.12 -7.13
C MET A 62 2.55 -2.77 -7.56
N SER A 63 2.98 -3.26 -8.72
CA SER A 63 4.32 -3.03 -9.24
C SER A 63 4.56 -1.55 -9.50
N HIS A 64 3.59 -0.88 -10.11
CA HIS A 64 3.71 0.51 -10.51
C HIS A 64 3.77 1.46 -9.32
N LEU A 65 2.92 1.27 -8.31
CA LEU A 65 2.78 2.25 -7.22
C LEU A 65 4.07 2.42 -6.40
N LEU A 66 4.84 1.34 -6.26
CA LEU A 66 6.10 1.34 -5.52
C LEU A 66 7.25 2.03 -6.27
N VAL A 67 7.16 2.16 -7.60
CA VAL A 67 8.20 2.75 -8.44
C VAL A 67 7.66 3.88 -9.33
N CYS A 68 6.51 4.46 -8.95
CA CYS A 68 5.87 5.50 -9.72
C CYS A 68 6.80 6.71 -9.86
N LEU A 69 6.91 7.29 -11.06
CA LEU A 69 7.73 8.49 -11.29
C LEU A 69 7.25 9.71 -10.50
N GLN A 70 6.04 9.66 -9.95
CA GLN A 70 5.49 10.71 -9.07
C GLN A 70 5.81 10.48 -7.58
N LEU A 71 6.43 9.34 -7.25
CA LEU A 71 6.99 9.07 -5.94
C LEU A 71 8.42 9.63 -5.90
N GLU A 72 8.76 10.40 -4.86
CA GLU A 72 10.07 11.06 -4.73
C GLU A 72 11.23 10.04 -4.76
N GLU A 73 11.02 8.89 -4.12
CA GLU A 73 11.96 7.77 -4.15
C GLU A 73 11.21 6.44 -4.30
N GLY A 74 11.73 5.53 -5.12
CA GLY A 74 11.17 4.18 -5.24
C GLY A 74 11.23 3.41 -3.91
N CYS A 75 10.20 2.60 -3.67
CA CYS A 75 10.04 1.73 -2.51
C CYS A 75 10.16 0.26 -2.95
N THR A 76 10.87 -0.57 -2.19
CA THR A 76 10.86 -2.02 -2.39
C THR A 76 9.91 -2.72 -1.41
N HIS A 77 9.77 -4.04 -1.54
CA HIS A 77 9.01 -4.81 -0.56
C HIS A 77 9.75 -4.89 0.79
N GLU A 78 11.08 -4.94 0.79
CA GLU A 78 11.90 -4.88 2.00
C GLU A 78 11.69 -3.55 2.74
N ASP A 79 11.61 -2.44 2.02
CA ASP A 79 11.29 -1.13 2.61
C ASP A 79 9.95 -1.18 3.36
N LEU A 80 8.92 -1.80 2.77
CA LEU A 80 7.59 -1.99 3.38
C LEU A 80 7.62 -2.86 4.64
N ILE A 81 8.51 -3.87 4.70
CA ILE A 81 8.69 -4.73 5.88
C ILE A 81 9.37 -3.93 7.00
N LEU A 82 10.41 -3.16 6.65
CA LEU A 82 11.18 -2.34 7.59
C LEU A 82 10.41 -1.09 8.05
N CYS A 83 9.37 -0.69 7.34
CA CYS A 83 8.59 0.54 7.60
C CYS A 83 9.48 1.78 7.67
N ASN A 84 10.47 1.85 6.78
CA ASN A 84 11.37 2.99 6.68
C ASN A 84 10.71 4.18 5.97
N ASP A 85 11.45 5.27 5.81
CA ASP A 85 10.94 6.52 5.24
C ASP A 85 10.40 6.35 3.81
N LYS A 86 10.96 5.43 3.01
CA LYS A 86 10.46 5.12 1.66
C LYS A 86 9.09 4.45 1.69
N ALA A 87 8.90 3.50 2.62
CA ALA A 87 7.60 2.88 2.83
C ALA A 87 6.55 3.88 3.32
N ILE A 88 6.94 4.80 4.21
CA ILE A 88 6.07 5.87 4.69
C ILE A 88 5.70 6.80 3.53
N ALA A 89 6.67 7.21 2.69
CA ALA A 89 6.43 8.02 1.51
C ALA A 89 5.48 7.34 0.52
N ALA A 90 5.67 6.04 0.25
CA ALA A 90 4.77 5.25 -0.59
C ALA A 90 3.35 5.16 -0.01
N ALA A 91 3.22 4.99 1.31
CA ALA A 91 1.92 4.97 1.99
C ALA A 91 1.19 6.32 1.92
N VAL A 92 1.92 7.43 2.09
CA VAL A 92 1.38 8.79 1.92
C VAL A 92 0.98 9.04 0.47
N PHE A 93 1.80 8.61 -0.49
CA PHE A 93 1.49 8.70 -1.91
C PHE A 93 0.22 7.91 -2.29
N LEU A 94 0.04 6.71 -1.74
CA LEU A 94 -1.18 5.93 -1.93
C LEU A 94 -2.43 6.70 -1.47
N GLU A 95 -2.37 7.37 -0.30
CA GLU A 95 -3.49 8.19 0.18
C GLU A 95 -3.78 9.38 -0.75
N ARG A 96 -2.75 9.99 -1.34
CA ARG A 96 -2.93 11.06 -2.36
C ARG A 96 -3.57 10.52 -3.63
N CYS A 97 -3.08 9.38 -4.14
CA CYS A 97 -3.62 8.72 -5.31
C CYS A 97 -5.08 8.31 -5.14
N ARG A 98 -5.49 7.94 -3.91
CA ARG A 98 -6.88 7.62 -3.58
C ARG A 98 -7.82 8.83 -3.69
N MET A 99 -7.31 10.05 -3.47
CA MET A 99 -8.09 11.28 -3.64
C MET A 99 -8.25 11.69 -5.11
N SER A 100 -7.43 11.12 -6.00
CA SER A 100 -7.50 11.35 -7.45
C SER A 100 -8.64 10.53 -8.09
N ARG A 101 -9.86 11.08 -7.99
CA ARG A 101 -11.02 10.81 -8.87
C ARG A 101 -11.65 9.41 -8.88
N THR A 102 -11.27 8.45 -8.05
CA THR A 102 -12.04 7.20 -7.97
C THR A 102 -13.29 7.44 -7.13
N ARG A 103 -14.46 7.58 -7.75
CA ARG A 103 -15.73 7.49 -7.03
C ARG A 103 -15.90 6.06 -6.54
N ILE A 104 -15.96 5.91 -5.22
CA ILE A 104 -16.03 4.60 -4.57
C ILE A 104 -17.48 4.38 -4.21
N VAL A 105 -18.06 3.29 -4.72
CA VAL A 105 -19.40 2.86 -4.35
C VAL A 105 -19.43 2.61 -2.84
N SER A 106 -20.20 3.44 -2.12
CA SER A 106 -20.49 3.21 -0.70
C SER A 106 -21.74 2.34 -0.63
N LYS A 107 -21.64 1.19 0.04
CA LYS A 107 -22.80 0.34 0.36
C LYS A 107 -23.63 0.95 1.47
#